data_AF-A0A8J4R8Q0-F1
#
_entry.id   AF-A0A8J4R8Q0-F1
#
_cell.length_a   1.000
_cell.length_b   1.000
_cell.length_c   1.000
_cell.angle_alpha   90.00
_cell.angle_beta   90.00
_cell.angle_gamma   90.00
#
_symmetry.space_group_name_H-M   'P 1'
#
loop_
_entity.id
_entity.type
_entity.pdbx_description
1 polymer ?
#
loop_
_entity_poly.entity_id
_entity_poly.type
_entity_poly.pdbx_seq_one_letter_code
_entity_poly.pdbx_strand_id
1 'polypeptide(L)'
;MATGNGHGENSPYFDGWKAHEANPFHPTDNPHGVIQMGLAENQSFFWIWLKSWVMKNPEASICTPEGVTDFRDIAIYQDYHGLPKFRYAVANFMRESKRK
;
A
#
# COMPACT_ATOMS: atom_id res chain seq x y z
N MET A 1 21.49 -11.44 19.47
CA MET A 1 21.81 -10.79 18.18
C MET A 1 21.26 -11.68 17.08
N ALA A 2 20.43 -11.16 16.18
CA ALA A 2 19.94 -11.95 15.05
C ALA A 2 21.07 -12.07 14.02
N THR A 3 21.84 -13.16 14.07
CA THR A 3 22.98 -13.44 13.18
C THR A 3 22.58 -14.24 11.93
N GLY A 4 21.28 -14.39 11.67
CA GLY A 4 20.73 -15.17 10.57
C GLY A 4 20.61 -14.34 9.30
N ASN A 5 21.01 -14.92 8.16
CA ASN A 5 20.92 -14.32 6.83
C ASN A 5 19.47 -14.39 6.27
N GLY A 6 18.47 -14.09 7.09
CA GLY A 6 17.05 -14.33 6.82
C GLY A 6 16.47 -13.49 5.67
N HIS A 7 17.13 -12.38 5.34
CA HIS A 7 16.75 -11.51 4.23
C HIS A 7 17.36 -11.96 2.89
N GLY A 8 18.31 -12.89 2.90
CA GLY A 8 18.89 -13.45 1.67
C GLY A 8 19.51 -12.40 0.73
N GLU A 9 19.90 -11.24 1.26
CA GLU A 9 20.36 -10.08 0.47
C GLU A 9 21.60 -10.37 -0.38
N ASN A 10 22.36 -11.42 -0.03
CA ASN A 10 23.51 -11.91 -0.79
C ASN A 10 23.12 -12.88 -1.93
N SER A 11 21.83 -13.13 -2.12
CA SER A 11 21.33 -13.99 -3.19
C SER A 11 21.33 -13.23 -4.53
N PRO A 12 21.77 -13.88 -5.63
CA PRO A 12 21.81 -13.24 -6.95
C PRO A 12 20.43 -12.82 -7.48
N TYR A 13 19.33 -13.30 -6.88
CA TYR A 13 17.97 -12.84 -7.21
C TYR A 13 17.71 -11.38 -6.83
N PHE A 14 18.51 -10.78 -5.93
CA PHE A 14 18.38 -9.37 -5.54
C PHE A 14 19.25 -8.41 -6.35
N ASP A 15 20.10 -8.91 -7.24
CA ASP A 15 21.01 -8.05 -8.00
C ASP A 15 20.26 -7.06 -8.90
N GLY A 16 19.12 -7.48 -9.47
CA GLY A 16 18.23 -6.58 -10.22
C GLY A 16 17.60 -5.47 -9.36
N TRP A 17 17.25 -5.78 -8.12
CA TRP A 17 16.71 -4.81 -7.17
C TRP A 17 17.76 -3.79 -6.74
N LYS A 18 18.98 -4.27 -6.42
CA LYS A 18 20.13 -3.40 -6.08
C LYS A 18 20.53 -2.49 -7.24
N ALA A 19 20.46 -2.99 -8.47
CA ALA A 19 20.73 -2.20 -9.67
C ALA A 19 19.69 -1.07 -9.85
N HIS A 20 18.42 -1.33 -9.53
CA HIS A 20 17.39 -0.30 -9.50
C HIS A 20 17.62 0.73 -8.38
N GLU A 21 17.94 0.29 -7.15
CA GLU A 21 18.23 1.21 -6.04
C GLU A 21 19.44 2.12 -6.29
N ALA A 22 20.49 1.58 -6.92
CA ALA A 22 21.70 2.34 -7.23
C ALA A 22 21.52 3.33 -8.38
N ASN A 23 20.61 3.07 -9.31
CA ASN A 23 20.42 3.88 -10.51
C ASN A 23 18.94 3.91 -10.96
N PRO A 24 18.03 4.52 -10.18
CA PRO A 24 16.62 4.53 -10.52
C PRO A 24 16.35 5.45 -11.71
N PHE A 25 15.47 5.02 -12.61
CA PHE A 25 15.01 5.85 -13.73
C PHE A 25 14.20 7.07 -13.24
N HIS A 26 14.56 8.25 -13.74
CA HIS A 26 13.76 9.47 -13.58
C HIS A 26 13.58 10.16 -14.94
N PRO A 27 12.35 10.50 -15.37
CA PRO A 27 12.10 11.06 -16.70
C PRO A 27 12.91 12.33 -17.03
N THR A 28 13.21 13.16 -16.03
CA THR A 28 13.97 14.41 -16.20
C THR A 28 15.41 14.32 -15.72
N ASP A 29 15.67 13.57 -14.65
CA ASP A 29 16.91 13.68 -13.90
C ASP A 29 17.84 12.50 -14.20
N ASN A 30 17.27 11.39 -14.66
CA ASN A 30 18.02 10.18 -14.99
C ASN A 30 17.25 9.30 -16.01
N PRO A 31 17.15 9.75 -17.28
CA PRO A 31 16.41 9.03 -18.31
C PRO A 31 17.10 7.73 -18.75
N HIS A 32 18.32 7.47 -18.29
CA HIS A 32 19.07 6.24 -18.55
C HIS A 32 19.12 5.30 -17.34
N GLY A 33 18.40 5.62 -16.27
CA GLY A 33 18.28 4.75 -15.10
C GLY A 33 17.52 3.46 -15.39
N VAL A 34 17.57 2.54 -14.45
CA VAL A 34 16.86 1.25 -14.48
C VAL A 34 15.37 1.50 -14.23
N ILE A 35 14.52 1.00 -15.12
CA ILE A 35 13.06 1.08 -14.99
C ILE A 35 12.56 -0.11 -14.16
N GLN A 36 11.80 0.18 -13.10
CA GLN A 36 11.21 -0.86 -12.25
C GLN A 36 10.07 -1.58 -12.97
N MET A 37 10.35 -2.81 -13.42
CA MET A 37 9.34 -3.74 -13.97
C MET A 37 9.15 -5.01 -13.12
N GLY A 38 9.88 -5.11 -11.99
CA GLY A 38 9.88 -6.30 -11.13
C GLY A 38 8.84 -6.28 -10.00
N LEU A 39 8.14 -5.16 -9.78
CA LEU A 39 7.10 -5.05 -8.76
C LEU A 39 5.71 -5.19 -9.38
N ALA A 40 4.89 -6.06 -8.80
CA ALA A 40 3.48 -6.20 -9.16
C ALA A 40 2.63 -5.10 -8.50
N GLU A 41 2.91 -3.84 -8.85
CA GLU A 41 2.18 -2.67 -8.36
C GLU A 41 1.12 -2.19 -9.35
N ASN A 42 -0.06 -1.83 -8.85
CA ASN A 42 -1.14 -1.24 -9.66
C ASN A 42 -1.34 0.23 -9.26
N GLN A 43 -0.60 1.12 -9.91
CA GLN A 43 -0.60 2.55 -9.57
C GLN A 43 -1.73 3.35 -10.24
N SER A 44 -2.26 2.87 -11.37
CA SER A 44 -3.23 3.61 -12.19
C SER A 44 -4.58 3.82 -11.51
N PHE A 45 -5.09 2.81 -10.79
CA PHE A 45 -6.36 2.91 -10.07
C PHE A 45 -6.26 3.83 -8.85
N PHE A 46 -5.14 3.76 -8.14
CA PHE A 46 -4.86 4.53 -6.93
C PHE A 46 -4.83 6.04 -7.22
N TRP A 47 -4.17 6.44 -8.31
CA TRP A 47 -3.98 7.86 -8.63
C TRP A 47 -5.29 8.61 -8.91
N ILE A 48 -6.22 8.01 -9.64
CA ILE A 48 -7.38 8.74 -10.18
C ILE A 48 -8.62 8.53 -9.32
N TRP A 49 -9.02 7.27 -9.13
CA TRP A 49 -10.32 6.94 -8.55
C TRP A 49 -10.32 7.05 -7.04
N LEU A 50 -9.30 6.47 -6.39
CA LEU A 50 -9.21 6.51 -4.93
C LEU A 50 -8.99 7.93 -4.42
N LYS A 51 -8.06 8.68 -5.05
CA LYS A 51 -7.81 10.09 -4.69
C LYS A 51 -9.08 10.94 -4.74
N SER A 52 -9.84 10.82 -5.82
CA SER A 52 -11.10 11.57 -6.00
C SER A 52 -12.17 11.18 -4.99
N TRP A 53 -12.22 9.91 -4.58
CA TRP A 53 -13.15 9.43 -3.57
C TRP A 53 -12.76 9.91 -2.17
N VAL A 54 -11.47 9.83 -1.81
CA VAL A 54 -10.95 10.31 -0.51
C VAL A 54 -11.20 11.80 -0.34
N MET A 55 -10.97 12.61 -1.38
CA MET A 55 -11.26 14.05 -1.33
C MET A 55 -12.75 14.38 -1.15
N LYS A 56 -13.65 13.49 -1.55
CA LYS A 56 -15.11 13.68 -1.41
C LYS A 56 -15.67 13.18 -0.07
N ASN A 57 -14.93 12.34 0.65
CA ASN A 57 -15.37 11.74 1.92
C ASN A 57 -14.29 11.99 3.00
N PRO A 58 -14.09 13.25 3.42
CA PRO A 58 -13.06 13.60 4.42
C PRO A 58 -13.25 12.87 5.75
N GLU A 59 -14.49 12.57 6.15
CA GLU A 59 -14.85 11.86 7.38
C GLU A 59 -14.37 10.40 7.41
N ALA A 60 -14.05 9.81 6.26
CA ALA A 60 -13.59 8.43 6.17
C ALA A 60 -12.13 8.25 6.64
N SER A 61 -11.40 9.34 6.87
CA SER A 61 -10.01 9.33 7.32
C SER A 61 -9.89 9.91 8.72
N ILE A 62 -9.25 9.19 9.63
CA ILE A 62 -8.93 9.67 10.98
C ILE A 62 -7.91 10.82 11.00
N CYS A 63 -7.28 11.10 9.85
CA CYS A 63 -6.31 12.18 9.69
C CYS A 63 -6.94 13.51 9.24
N THR A 64 -8.27 13.63 9.24
CA THR A 64 -9.00 14.88 8.94
C THR A 64 -9.69 15.43 10.19
N PRO A 65 -9.95 16.75 10.26
CA PRO A 65 -10.70 17.36 11.37
C PRO A 65 -12.09 16.73 11.57
N GLU A 66 -12.72 16.25 10.50
CA GLU A 66 -14.05 15.63 10.52
C GLU A 66 -14.03 14.19 11.03
N GLY A 67 -12.95 13.43 10.80
CA GLY A 67 -12.81 12.03 11.22
C GLY A 67 -12.06 11.82 12.54
N VAL A 68 -11.50 12.88 13.14
CA VAL A 68 -10.70 12.80 14.37
C VAL A 68 -11.49 12.30 15.59
N THR A 69 -12.82 12.41 15.58
CA THR A 69 -13.68 11.93 16.66
C THR A 69 -13.55 10.43 16.88
N ASP A 70 -13.32 9.68 15.80
CA ASP A 70 -13.21 8.22 15.81
C ASP A 70 -11.77 7.75 16.12
N PHE A 71 -10.80 8.67 16.19
CA PHE A 71 -9.40 8.36 16.44
C PHE A 71 -9.19 7.61 17.74
N ARG A 72 -9.85 8.05 18.83
CA ARG A 72 -9.68 7.44 20.15
C ARG A 72 -10.10 5.97 20.15
N ASP A 73 -11.22 5.65 19.52
CA ASP A 73 -11.79 4.31 19.50
C ASP A 73 -11.02 3.38 18.56
N ILE A 74 -10.54 3.90 17.41
CA ILE A 74 -9.75 3.14 16.45
C ILE A 74 -8.31 2.90 16.95
N ALA A 75 -7.68 3.90 17.57
CA ALA A 75 -6.28 3.82 18.01
C ALA A 75 -6.06 2.80 19.14
N ILE A 76 -7.06 2.59 20.00
CA ILE A 76 -7.01 1.59 21.08
C ILE A 76 -7.55 0.22 20.67
N TYR A 77 -8.03 0.07 19.43
CA TYR A 77 -8.63 -1.17 18.97
C TYR A 77 -7.56 -2.26 18.79
N GLN A 78 -7.64 -3.32 19.58
CA GLN A 78 -6.64 -4.41 19.63
C GLN A 78 -7.23 -5.80 19.38
N ASP A 79 -8.52 -5.90 19.05
CA ASP A 79 -9.14 -7.20 18.76
C ASP A 79 -8.53 -7.81 17.49
N TYR A 80 -7.94 -9.00 17.65
CA TYR A 80 -7.26 -9.74 16.60
C TYR A 80 -8.20 -10.16 15.46
N HIS A 81 -9.52 -10.18 15.70
CA HIS A 81 -10.49 -10.44 14.64
C HIS A 81 -10.61 -9.28 13.64
N GLY A 82 -10.21 -8.07 14.03
CA GLY A 82 -10.35 -6.84 13.23
C GLY A 82 -11.75 -6.22 13.31
N LEU A 83 -11.84 -4.95 12.90
CA LEU A 83 -13.07 -4.16 12.97
C LEU A 83 -14.24 -4.84 12.24
N PRO A 84 -15.39 -5.10 12.90
CA PRO A 84 -16.52 -5.80 12.28
C PRO A 84 -17.02 -5.13 10.99
N LYS A 85 -17.08 -3.79 10.97
CA LYS A 85 -17.46 -2.99 9.79
C LYS A 85 -16.51 -3.25 8.61
N PHE A 86 -15.21 -3.31 8.87
CA PHE A 86 -14.19 -3.55 7.85
C PHE A 86 -14.33 -4.96 7.25
N ARG A 87 -14.46 -5.99 8.10
CA ARG A 87 -14.62 -7.38 7.63
C ARG A 87 -15.86 -7.54 6.76
N TYR A 88 -16.97 -6.93 7.15
CA TYR A 88 -18.20 -6.98 6.37
C TYR A 88 -18.05 -6.28 5.00
N ALA A 89 -17.42 -5.11 4.97
CA ALA A 89 -17.13 -4.39 3.73
C ALA A 89 -16.24 -5.20 2.79
N VAL A 90 -15.18 -5.82 3.32
CA VAL A 90 -14.27 -6.69 2.55
C VAL A 90 -15.01 -7.93 2.02
N ALA A 91 -15.85 -8.57 2.84
CA ALA A 91 -16.64 -9.72 2.41
C ALA A 91 -17.61 -9.36 1.26
N ASN A 92 -18.27 -8.20 1.35
CA ASN A 92 -19.13 -7.71 0.27
C ASN A 92 -18.33 -7.40 -1.02
N PHE A 93 -17.13 -6.81 -0.89
CA PHE A 93 -16.25 -6.56 -2.02
C PHE A 93 -15.81 -7.86 -2.71
N MET A 94 -15.40 -8.87 -1.93
CA MET A 94 -15.04 -10.20 -2.46
C MET A 94 -16.23 -10.92 -3.10
N ARG A 95 -17.46 -10.68 -2.61
CA ARG A 95 -18.67 -11.23 -3.23
C ARG A 95 -18.94 -10.60 -4.59
N GLU A 96 -18.78 -9.28 -4.70
CA GLU A 96 -19.01 -8.54 -5.94
C GLU A 96 -17.98 -8.91 -7.02
N SER A 97 -16.71 -9.10 -6.63
CA SER A 97 -15.66 -9.51 -7.56
C SER A 97 -15.85 -10.92 -8.13
N LYS A 98 -16.62 -11.78 -7.44
CA LYS A 98 -16.98 -13.13 -7.87
C LYS A 98 -18.22 -13.20 -8.77
N ARG A 99 -18.97 -12.11 -8.96
CA ARG A 99 -20.16 -12.05 -9.83
C ARG A 99 -19.82 -11.77 -11.32
N LYS A 100 -18.57 -11.98 -11.72
CA LYS A 100 -18.14 -11.89 -13.12
C LYS A 100 -18.26 -13.24 -13.82
#